data_AF-A0A192B1N3-F1
#
_entry.id   AF-A0A192B1N3-F1
#
_cell.length_a   1.000
_cell.length_b   1.000
_cell.length_c   1.000
_cell.angle_alpha   90.00
_cell.angle_beta   90.00
_cell.angle_gamma   90.00
#
_symmetry.space_group_name_H-M   'P 1'
#
loop_
_entity.id
_entity.type
_entity.pdbx_description
1 polymer ?
#
loop_
_entity_poly.entity_id
_entity_poly.type
_entity_poly.pdbx_seq_one_letter_code
_entity_poly.pdbx_strand_id
1 'polypeptide(L)'
;MREAREQGKRLSEVVEATWPHLAKAARPINYLRKLLASPVDFGFALRAKAAEKARAEVVAAEKRSAEAFVRGAMGKIFVDAAGLRQYAVDDGGRTLAITDLAEGVVRRSVASWQVAFMQSVTQRTLRPVTARELAQLRDAATALRDREIAAKTGGVSLVPNQCASREPSRAWPLALPAPPALPTSPGAVTRVHEVRPGLGKHDQVRLLTSTAAEALAALRAMRKLPARSPV
;
A
#
# COMPACT_ATOMS: atom_id res chain seq x y z
N MET A 1 28.31 -25.26 38.19
CA MET A 1 29.28 -24.72 37.21
C MET A 1 29.84 -25.80 36.27
N ARG A 2 30.18 -26.99 36.77
CA ARG A 2 30.76 -28.08 35.95
C ARG A 2 29.84 -28.57 34.82
N GLU A 3 28.58 -28.86 35.15
CA GLU A 3 27.56 -29.38 34.22
C GLU A 3 27.39 -28.50 32.95
N ALA A 4 27.45 -27.18 33.06
CA ALA A 4 27.34 -26.29 31.90
C ALA A 4 28.58 -26.35 30.99
N ARG A 5 29.78 -26.45 31.58
CA ARG A 5 31.04 -26.58 30.85
C ARG A 5 31.15 -27.92 30.14
N GLU A 6 30.66 -28.99 30.77
CA GLU A 6 30.59 -30.34 30.17
C GLU A 6 29.71 -30.37 28.93
N GLN A 7 28.64 -29.57 28.90
CA GLN A 7 27.76 -29.43 27.74
C GLN A 7 28.25 -28.38 26.73
N GLY A 8 29.43 -27.78 26.94
CA GLY A 8 30.00 -26.75 26.05
C GLY A 8 29.23 -25.41 26.04
N LYS A 9 28.40 -25.15 27.06
CA LYS A 9 27.52 -23.96 27.11
C LYS A 9 27.93 -22.98 28.19
N ARG A 10 27.61 -21.71 27.97
CA ARG A 10 27.77 -20.66 28.98
C ARG A 10 26.50 -20.57 29.80
N LEU A 11 26.61 -20.88 31.09
CA LEU A 11 25.47 -20.83 32.01
C LEU A 11 24.81 -19.45 32.03
N SER A 12 25.59 -18.37 31.91
CA SER A 12 25.08 -17.00 31.83
C SER A 12 24.10 -16.80 30.66
N GLU A 13 24.45 -17.29 29.47
CA GLU A 13 23.62 -17.15 28.27
C GLU A 13 22.33 -17.97 28.38
N VAL A 14 22.43 -19.18 28.94
CA VAL A 14 21.26 -20.04 29.19
C VAL A 14 20.31 -19.36 30.16
N VAL A 15 20.83 -18.83 31.27
CA VAL A 15 20.03 -18.15 32.29
C VAL A 15 19.40 -16.89 31.72
N GLU A 16 20.16 -16.04 31.01
CA GLU A 16 19.64 -14.81 30.42
C GLU A 16 18.54 -15.06 29.39
N ALA A 17 18.73 -16.06 28.51
CA ALA A 17 17.75 -16.42 27.50
C ALA A 17 16.44 -16.96 28.10
N THR A 18 16.54 -17.69 29.23
CA THR A 18 15.42 -18.43 29.81
C THR A 18 14.92 -17.86 31.14
N TRP A 19 15.46 -16.74 31.59
CA TRP A 19 15.10 -16.09 32.86
C TRP A 19 13.59 -15.92 33.06
N PRO A 20 12.80 -15.48 32.05
CA PRO A 20 11.35 -15.33 32.22
C PRO A 20 10.62 -16.64 32.55
N HIS A 21 11.18 -17.79 32.13
CA HIS A 21 10.63 -19.12 32.40
C HIS A 21 11.19 -19.70 33.70
N LEU A 22 12.49 -19.49 33.97
CA LEU A 22 13.16 -19.90 35.20
C LEU A 22 12.53 -19.24 36.44
N ALA A 23 12.25 -17.95 36.38
CA ALA A 23 11.66 -17.19 37.48
C ALA A 23 10.26 -17.68 37.89
N LYS A 24 9.54 -18.33 36.95
CA LYS A 24 8.19 -18.87 37.17
C LYS A 24 8.19 -20.36 37.52
N ALA A 25 9.35 -21.02 37.45
CA ALA A 25 9.43 -22.46 37.64
C ALA A 25 9.37 -22.81 39.14
N ALA A 26 8.52 -23.77 39.51
CA ALA A 26 8.47 -24.30 40.87
C ALA A 26 9.77 -24.98 41.32
N ARG A 27 10.58 -25.46 40.36
CA ARG A 27 11.88 -26.12 40.60
C ARG A 27 12.95 -25.61 39.62
N PRO A 28 13.52 -24.42 39.85
CA PRO A 28 14.43 -23.77 38.90
C PRO A 28 15.68 -24.59 38.57
N ILE A 29 16.28 -25.27 39.55
CA ILE A 29 17.50 -26.07 39.37
C ILE A 29 17.26 -27.27 38.43
N ASN A 30 16.15 -27.98 38.61
CA ASN A 30 15.80 -29.12 37.75
C ASN A 30 15.43 -28.67 36.34
N TYR A 31 14.77 -27.52 36.20
CA TYR A 31 14.47 -26.93 34.90
C TYR A 31 15.75 -26.49 34.18
N LEU A 32 16.67 -25.84 34.89
CA LEU A 32 17.98 -25.45 34.36
C LEU A 32 18.80 -26.65 33.86
N ARG A 33 18.83 -27.75 34.62
CA ARG A 33 19.50 -28.99 34.18
C ARG A 33 18.92 -29.53 32.87
N LYS A 34 17.59 -29.51 32.72
CA LYS A 34 16.93 -29.88 31.45
C LYS A 34 17.31 -28.95 30.31
N LEU A 35 17.40 -27.64 30.56
CA LEU A 35 17.82 -26.67 29.55
C LEU A 35 19.28 -26.85 29.13
N LEU A 36 20.17 -27.18 30.07
CA LEU A 36 21.57 -27.47 29.76
C LEU A 36 21.72 -28.72 28.89
N ALA A 37 20.92 -29.76 29.15
CA ALA A 37 20.91 -31.00 28.36
C ALA A 37 20.21 -30.89 26.98
N SER A 38 19.45 -29.82 26.74
CA SER A 38 18.81 -29.56 25.44
C SER A 38 19.85 -29.30 24.35
N PRO A 39 19.61 -29.58 23.06
CA PRO A 39 20.56 -29.24 21.99
C PRO A 39 20.55 -27.74 21.58
N VAL A 40 19.73 -26.91 22.22
CA VAL A 40 19.58 -25.49 21.84
C VAL A 40 20.83 -24.66 22.13
N ASP A 41 21.25 -23.86 21.14
CA ASP A 41 22.26 -22.80 21.30
C ASP A 41 21.60 -21.50 21.79
N PHE A 42 21.66 -21.28 23.09
CA PHE A 42 21.12 -20.08 23.74
C PHE A 42 21.92 -18.82 23.43
N GLY A 43 23.22 -18.94 23.12
CA GLY A 43 24.06 -17.81 22.72
C GLY A 43 23.63 -17.26 21.36
N PHE A 44 23.34 -18.15 20.40
CA PHE A 44 22.73 -17.75 19.13
C PHE A 44 21.36 -17.11 19.33
N ALA A 45 20.49 -17.71 20.15
CA ALA A 45 19.16 -17.16 20.42
C ALA A 45 19.22 -15.75 21.04
N LEU A 46 20.15 -15.50 21.96
CA LEU A 46 20.37 -14.16 22.53
C LEU A 46 20.86 -13.16 21.48
N ARG A 47 21.84 -13.54 20.66
CA ARG A 47 22.34 -12.66 19.59
C ARG A 47 21.25 -12.33 18.57
N ALA A 48 20.44 -13.32 18.19
CA ALA A 48 19.32 -13.12 17.27
C ALA A 48 18.29 -12.14 17.86
N LYS A 49 17.89 -12.33 19.13
CA LYS A 49 16.97 -11.43 19.83
C LYS A 49 17.54 -10.02 19.99
N ALA A 50 18.83 -9.89 20.31
CA ALA A 50 19.50 -8.60 20.42
C ALA A 50 19.55 -7.88 19.06
N ALA A 51 19.84 -8.61 17.98
CA ALA A 51 19.83 -8.05 16.63
C ALA A 51 18.43 -7.60 16.19
N GLU A 52 17.38 -8.37 16.52
CA GLU A 52 16.00 -7.98 16.26
C GLU A 52 15.63 -6.70 17.04
N LYS A 53 15.96 -6.64 18.32
CA LYS A 53 15.74 -5.46 19.16
C LYS A 53 16.46 -4.24 18.60
N ALA A 54 17.73 -4.37 18.20
CA ALA A 54 18.49 -3.29 17.58
C ALA A 54 17.84 -2.80 16.28
N ARG A 55 17.35 -3.71 15.43
CA ARG A 55 16.60 -3.34 14.22
C ARG A 55 15.31 -2.58 14.54
N ALA A 56 14.56 -3.04 15.53
CA ALA A 56 13.34 -2.37 15.98
C ALA A 56 13.64 -0.97 16.55
N GLU A 57 14.74 -0.82 17.29
CA GLU A 57 15.19 0.47 17.84
C GLU A 57 15.60 1.45 16.74
N VAL A 58 16.29 1.00 15.69
CA VAL A 58 16.62 1.82 14.52
C VAL A 58 15.35 2.33 13.84
N VAL A 59 14.39 1.43 13.54
CA VAL A 59 13.12 1.82 12.91
C VAL A 59 12.32 2.78 13.82
N ALA A 60 12.31 2.53 15.12
CA ALA A 60 11.64 3.42 16.09
C ALA A 60 12.35 4.78 16.22
N ALA A 61 13.67 4.83 16.10
CA ALA A 61 14.44 6.07 16.08
C ALA A 61 14.16 6.87 14.81
N GLU A 62 14.18 6.24 13.64
CA GLU A 62 13.83 6.88 12.37
C GLU A 62 12.42 7.46 12.38
N LYS A 63 11.44 6.70 12.91
CA LYS A 63 10.07 7.17 13.06
C LYS A 63 9.99 8.39 13.96
N ARG A 64 10.67 8.39 15.11
CA ARG A 64 10.71 9.54 16.03
C ARG A 64 11.34 10.77 15.38
N SER A 65 12.43 10.59 14.64
CA SER A 65 13.08 11.66 13.88
C SER A 65 12.15 12.24 12.80
N ALA A 66 11.45 11.38 12.07
CA ALA A 66 10.47 11.79 11.06
C ALA A 66 9.29 12.54 11.68
N GLU A 67 8.77 12.10 12.82
CA GLU A 67 7.70 12.80 13.56
C GLU A 67 8.16 14.18 14.04
N ALA A 68 9.39 14.30 14.55
CA ALA A 68 9.97 15.59 14.94
C ALA A 68 10.13 16.52 13.74
N PHE A 69 10.61 16.00 12.60
CA PHE A 69 10.74 16.75 11.36
C PHE A 69 9.37 17.25 10.85
N VAL A 70 8.37 16.37 10.83
CA VAL A 70 7.00 16.70 10.42
C VAL A 70 6.44 17.84 11.25
N ARG A 71 6.66 17.85 12.58
CA ARG A 71 6.24 18.97 13.44
C ARG A 71 6.86 20.31 13.04
N GLY A 72 8.13 20.33 12.62
CA GLY A 72 8.78 21.54 12.11
C GLY A 72 8.40 21.92 10.68
N ALA A 73 7.75 21.00 9.95
CA ALA A 73 7.27 21.19 8.58
C ALA A 73 5.78 21.59 8.52
N MET A 74 5.06 21.61 9.65
CA MET A 74 3.66 22.02 9.72
C MET A 74 3.50 23.46 9.25
N GLY A 75 2.42 23.73 8.50
CA GLY A 75 2.16 25.05 7.90
C GLY A 75 3.05 25.42 6.71
N LYS A 76 4.03 24.59 6.33
CA LYS A 76 4.84 24.79 5.13
C LYS A 76 4.28 23.98 3.97
N ILE A 77 4.46 24.51 2.77
CA ILE A 77 4.09 23.84 1.52
C ILE A 77 5.37 23.44 0.80
N PHE A 78 5.40 22.20 0.34
CA PHE A 78 6.50 21.63 -0.40
C PHE A 78 6.05 21.30 -1.82
N VAL A 79 6.95 21.38 -2.79
CA VAL A 79 6.69 20.99 -4.17
C VAL A 79 7.77 20.02 -4.62
N ASP A 80 7.41 19.10 -5.51
CA ASP A 80 8.37 18.23 -6.16
C ASP A 80 9.34 18.99 -7.08
N ALA A 81 10.47 18.35 -7.40
CA ALA A 81 11.46 18.92 -8.31
C ALA A 81 10.86 19.27 -9.70
N ALA A 82 9.81 18.56 -10.13
CA ALA A 82 9.13 18.80 -11.39
C ALA A 82 8.13 19.98 -11.35
N GLY A 83 7.76 20.48 -10.17
CA GLY A 83 6.77 21.56 -10.05
C GLY A 83 5.33 21.12 -10.36
N LEU A 84 5.04 19.82 -10.32
CA LEU A 84 3.75 19.25 -10.70
C LEU A 84 2.85 18.94 -9.50
N ARG A 85 3.45 18.63 -8.34
CA ARG A 85 2.71 18.22 -7.16
C ARG A 85 3.12 19.05 -5.95
N GLN A 86 2.12 19.58 -5.25
CA GLN A 86 2.31 20.17 -3.94
C GLN A 86 2.01 19.16 -2.83
N TYR A 87 2.73 19.31 -1.73
CA TYR A 87 2.67 18.48 -0.53
C TYR A 87 2.48 19.42 0.66
N ALA A 88 1.36 19.26 1.36
CA ALA A 88 1.04 20.02 2.55
C ALA A 88 0.79 19.07 3.73
N VAL A 89 1.44 19.37 4.85
CA VAL A 89 1.25 18.62 6.10
C VAL A 89 0.09 19.25 6.86
N ASP A 90 -0.86 18.42 7.27
CA ASP A 90 -2.01 18.85 8.09
C ASP A 90 -1.59 19.36 9.48
N ASP A 91 -2.43 20.19 10.10
CA ASP A 91 -2.21 20.80 11.42
C ASP A 91 -2.13 19.79 12.58
N GLY A 92 -2.43 18.51 12.35
CA GLY A 92 -2.17 17.42 13.29
C GLY A 92 -0.90 16.61 13.01
N GLY A 93 -0.21 16.83 11.88
CA GLY A 93 0.94 16.04 11.44
C GLY A 93 0.60 14.58 11.11
N ARG A 94 -0.70 14.25 11.02
CA ARG A 94 -1.21 12.89 10.81
C ARG A 94 -1.41 12.55 9.35
N THR A 95 -1.76 13.54 8.55
CA THR A 95 -2.03 13.36 7.12
C THR A 95 -1.17 14.26 6.27
N LEU A 96 -0.73 13.72 5.13
CA LEU A 96 -0.08 14.46 4.07
C LEU A 96 -1.08 14.66 2.92
N ALA A 97 -1.38 15.90 2.59
CA ALA A 97 -2.19 16.26 1.43
C ALA A 97 -1.27 16.45 0.23
N ILE A 98 -1.47 15.63 -0.80
CA ILE A 98 -0.77 15.69 -2.08
C ILE A 98 -1.76 16.24 -3.09
N THR A 99 -1.47 17.39 -3.68
CA THR A 99 -2.34 18.00 -4.71
C THR A 99 -1.60 18.05 -6.01
N ASP A 100 -2.22 17.53 -7.06
CA ASP A 100 -1.74 17.76 -8.42
C ASP A 100 -2.06 19.21 -8.82
N LEU A 101 -1.04 19.98 -9.21
CA LEU A 101 -1.19 21.40 -9.47
C LEU A 101 -1.99 21.70 -10.75
N ALA A 102 -2.03 20.78 -11.71
CA ALA A 102 -2.79 20.94 -12.94
C ALA A 102 -4.26 20.52 -12.78
N GLU A 103 -4.55 19.55 -11.91
CA GLU A 103 -5.91 19.04 -11.70
C GLU A 103 -6.61 19.67 -10.49
N GLY A 104 -5.85 20.19 -9.53
CA GLY A 104 -6.37 20.66 -8.24
C GLY A 104 -6.89 19.54 -7.33
N VAL A 105 -6.71 18.27 -7.72
CA VAL A 105 -7.23 17.11 -6.98
C VAL A 105 -6.33 16.81 -5.78
N VAL A 106 -6.92 16.88 -4.59
CA VAL A 106 -6.23 16.58 -3.32
C VAL A 106 -6.36 15.08 -3.00
N ARG A 107 -5.22 14.41 -2.81
CA ARG A 107 -5.11 13.03 -2.34
C ARG A 107 -4.46 13.03 -0.96
N ARG A 108 -5.04 12.32 0.00
CA ARG A 108 -4.52 12.25 1.37
C ARG A 108 -3.81 10.93 1.62
N SER A 109 -2.59 10.99 2.15
CA SER A 109 -1.91 9.83 2.71
C SER A 109 -2.01 9.85 4.23
N VAL A 110 -2.38 8.70 4.83
CA VAL A 110 -2.72 8.58 6.25
C VAL A 110 -1.77 7.63 7.00
N ALA A 111 -1.02 6.78 6.29
CA ALA A 111 -0.15 5.78 6.92
C ALA A 111 1.28 5.83 6.37
N SER A 112 2.25 5.76 7.28
CA SER A 112 3.68 5.52 7.00
C SER A 112 4.34 6.48 5.99
N TRP A 113 3.84 7.71 5.87
CA TRP A 113 4.36 8.69 4.91
C TRP A 113 5.47 9.57 5.49
N GLN A 114 5.55 9.70 6.82
CA GLN A 114 6.42 10.67 7.49
C GLN A 114 7.90 10.44 7.18
N VAL A 115 8.34 9.17 7.20
CA VAL A 115 9.73 8.79 6.92
C VAL A 115 10.09 9.09 5.47
N ALA A 116 9.23 8.68 4.53
CA ALA A 116 9.42 8.95 3.10
C ALA A 116 9.45 10.46 2.82
N PHE A 117 8.54 11.23 3.42
CA PHE A 117 8.50 12.69 3.28
C PHE A 117 9.79 13.35 3.81
N MET A 118 10.23 12.99 5.02
CA MET A 118 11.49 13.48 5.58
C MET A 118 12.68 13.17 4.66
N GLN A 119 12.76 11.93 4.14
CA GLN A 119 13.80 11.52 3.20
C GLN A 119 13.73 12.35 1.91
N SER A 120 12.55 12.53 1.34
CA SER A 120 12.37 13.30 0.11
C SER A 120 12.80 14.77 0.26
N VAL A 121 12.52 15.39 1.41
CA VAL A 121 13.00 16.76 1.69
C VAL A 121 14.51 16.79 1.92
N THR A 122 15.05 15.82 2.65
CA THR A 122 16.50 15.72 2.92
C THR A 122 17.29 15.50 1.62
N GLN A 123 16.76 14.69 0.70
CA GLN A 123 17.31 14.41 -0.63
C GLN A 123 17.05 15.54 -1.64
N ARG A 124 16.40 16.64 -1.23
CA ARG A 124 16.02 17.79 -2.08
C ARG A 124 15.12 17.45 -3.27
N THR A 125 14.44 16.31 -3.22
CA THR A 125 13.39 15.96 -4.20
C THR A 125 12.11 16.74 -3.94
N LEU A 126 11.89 17.14 -2.67
CA LEU A 126 10.87 18.08 -2.25
C LEU A 126 11.56 19.35 -1.74
N ARG A 127 11.09 20.51 -2.20
CA ARG A 127 11.57 21.81 -1.73
C ARG A 127 10.43 22.62 -1.10
N PRO A 128 10.69 23.38 -0.03
CA PRO A 128 9.72 24.33 0.50
C PRO A 128 9.52 25.47 -0.49
N VAL A 129 8.27 25.92 -0.64
CA VAL A 129 7.88 26.94 -1.62
C VAL A 129 7.02 28.00 -0.92
N THR A 130 7.17 29.26 -1.33
CA THR A 130 6.33 30.36 -0.81
C THR A 130 4.96 30.37 -1.49
N ALA A 131 3.94 30.95 -0.84
CA ALA A 131 2.60 31.02 -1.43
C ALA A 131 2.57 31.70 -2.82
N ARG A 132 3.42 32.72 -3.03
CA ARG A 132 3.54 33.41 -4.32
C ARG A 132 4.13 32.51 -5.41
N GLU A 133 5.22 31.82 -5.11
CA GLU A 133 5.85 30.89 -6.07
C GLU A 133 4.91 29.72 -6.38
N LEU A 134 4.17 29.23 -5.38
CA LEU A 134 3.17 28.19 -5.56
C LEU A 134 2.05 28.61 -6.53
N ALA A 135 1.55 29.84 -6.41
CA ALA A 135 0.55 30.38 -7.33
C ALA A 135 1.08 30.39 -8.77
N GLN A 136 2.31 30.87 -8.97
CA GLN A 136 2.96 30.87 -10.29
C GLN A 136 3.11 29.47 -10.88
N LEU A 137 3.51 28.49 -10.06
CA LEU A 137 3.61 27.09 -10.49
C LEU A 137 2.25 26.51 -10.87
N ARG A 138 1.19 26.85 -10.13
CA ARG A 138 -0.17 26.39 -10.42
C ARG A 138 -0.70 26.96 -11.74
N ASP A 139 -0.48 28.24 -11.99
CA ASP A 139 -0.89 28.89 -13.24
C ASP A 139 -0.13 28.28 -14.43
N ALA A 140 1.18 28.04 -14.27
CA ALA A 140 1.98 27.39 -15.29
C ALA A 140 1.52 25.94 -15.58
N ALA A 141 1.21 25.17 -14.54
CA ALA A 141 0.73 23.79 -14.68
C ALA A 141 -0.63 23.72 -15.38
N THR A 142 -1.55 24.64 -15.06
CA THR A 142 -2.86 24.74 -15.72
C THR A 142 -2.71 25.09 -17.19
N ALA A 143 -1.88 26.09 -17.52
CA ALA A 143 -1.62 26.50 -18.91
C ALA A 143 -1.00 25.38 -19.75
N LEU A 144 -0.14 24.55 -19.17
CA LEU A 144 0.41 23.37 -19.86
C LEU A 144 -0.67 22.33 -20.17
N ARG A 145 -1.54 22.04 -19.19
CA ARG A 145 -2.65 21.10 -19.39
C ARG A 145 -3.62 21.57 -20.46
N ASP A 146 -3.96 22.86 -20.46
CA ASP A 146 -4.86 23.44 -21.48
C ASP A 146 -4.28 23.31 -22.90
N ARG A 147 -2.97 23.51 -23.04
CA ARG A 147 -2.26 23.30 -24.33
C ARG A 147 -2.31 21.84 -24.77
N GLU A 148 -2.11 20.90 -23.85
CA GLU A 148 -2.21 19.47 -24.17
C GLU A 148 -3.63 19.07 -24.57
N ILE A 149 -4.65 19.60 -23.90
CA ILE A 149 -6.06 19.35 -24.25
C ILE A 149 -6.37 19.93 -25.63
N ALA A 150 -5.93 21.17 -25.92
CA ALA A 150 -6.10 21.80 -27.22
C ALA A 150 -5.43 21.01 -28.35
N ALA A 151 -4.19 20.54 -28.13
CA ALA A 151 -3.47 19.70 -29.08
C ALA A 151 -4.17 18.35 -29.35
N LYS A 152 -4.76 17.73 -28.32
CA LYS A 152 -5.52 16.48 -28.45
C LYS A 152 -6.87 16.68 -29.14
N THR A 153 -7.55 17.81 -28.89
CA THR A 153 -8.88 18.10 -29.45
C THR A 153 -8.79 18.55 -30.92
N GLY A 154 -7.71 19.21 -31.32
CA GLY A 154 -7.45 19.60 -32.72
C GLY A 154 -7.22 18.44 -33.69
N GLY A 155 -7.12 17.19 -33.21
CA GLY A 155 -7.02 15.98 -34.04
C GLY A 155 -8.37 15.32 -34.37
N VAL A 156 -9.49 15.78 -33.80
CA VAL A 156 -10.81 15.26 -34.15
C VAL A 156 -11.29 15.98 -35.40
N SER A 157 -10.90 15.44 -36.57
CA SER A 157 -11.50 15.79 -37.85
C SER A 157 -13.01 15.50 -37.77
N LEU A 158 -13.81 16.56 -37.69
CA LEU A 158 -15.24 16.51 -37.97
C LEU A 158 -15.42 16.10 -39.44
N VAL A 159 -15.39 14.80 -39.72
CA VAL A 159 -16.03 14.28 -40.93
C VAL A 159 -17.52 14.58 -40.77
N PRO A 160 -18.15 15.36 -41.67
CA PRO A 160 -19.57 15.64 -41.58
C PRO A 160 -20.30 14.31 -41.70
N ASN A 161 -21.06 13.97 -40.66
CA ASN A 161 -21.91 12.80 -40.66
C ASN A 161 -23.02 13.04 -41.70
N GLN A 162 -22.76 12.69 -42.96
CA GLN A 162 -23.74 12.75 -44.03
C GLN A 162 -24.79 11.69 -43.73
N CYS A 163 -25.87 12.11 -43.07
CA CYS A 163 -27.15 11.42 -43.10
C CYS A 163 -27.56 11.30 -44.57
N ALA A 164 -27.27 10.15 -45.18
CA ALA A 164 -27.75 9.82 -46.50
C ALA A 164 -29.26 9.59 -46.43
N SER A 165 -30.03 10.58 -46.89
CA SER A 165 -31.43 10.42 -47.27
C SER A 165 -31.54 9.29 -48.29
N ARG A 166 -32.21 8.20 -47.92
CA ARG A 166 -32.54 7.11 -48.86
C ARG A 166 -33.99 7.26 -49.26
N GLU A 167 -34.25 7.91 -50.38
CA GLU A 167 -35.55 7.83 -51.05
C GLU A 167 -35.68 6.56 -51.91
N PRO A 168 -36.93 6.09 -52.18
CA PRO A 168 -37.20 4.77 -52.73
C PRO A 168 -37.65 4.84 -54.20
N SER A 169 -37.14 3.95 -55.06
CA SER A 169 -37.78 3.46 -56.31
C SER A 169 -36.89 2.36 -56.91
N ARG A 170 -37.34 1.09 -57.02
CA ARG A 170 -38.02 0.47 -58.20
C ARG A 170 -37.29 0.79 -59.52
N ALA A 171 -36.89 -0.15 -60.39
CA ALA A 171 -37.30 -1.54 -60.60
C ALA A 171 -36.29 -2.32 -61.50
N TRP A 172 -36.24 -3.65 -61.28
CA TRP A 172 -36.07 -4.78 -62.25
C TRP A 172 -34.79 -4.94 -63.12
N PRO A 173 -34.53 -6.15 -63.71
CA PRO A 173 -34.98 -7.52 -63.39
C PRO A 173 -33.87 -8.62 -63.46
N LEU A 174 -34.23 -9.81 -62.93
CA LEU A 174 -33.93 -11.19 -63.37
C LEU A 174 -32.54 -11.55 -63.97
N ALA A 175 -31.84 -12.49 -63.30
CA ALA A 175 -31.42 -13.77 -63.89
C ALA A 175 -30.72 -14.65 -62.84
N LEU A 176 -31.31 -15.82 -62.55
CA LEU A 176 -30.60 -16.98 -61.99
C LEU A 176 -29.83 -17.68 -63.12
N PRO A 177 -28.69 -18.31 -62.80
CA PRO A 177 -28.68 -19.77 -62.91
C PRO A 177 -28.02 -20.50 -61.72
N ALA A 178 -28.42 -21.77 -61.60
CA ALA A 178 -28.14 -22.70 -60.51
C ALA A 178 -26.67 -23.14 -60.37
N PRO A 179 -26.22 -23.55 -59.16
CA PRO A 179 -24.94 -24.22 -58.95
C PRO A 179 -25.04 -25.76 -58.96
N PRO A 180 -24.05 -26.49 -59.52
CA PRO A 180 -23.93 -27.93 -59.30
C PRO A 180 -23.14 -28.30 -58.04
N ALA A 181 -23.38 -29.53 -57.60
CA ALA A 181 -23.07 -30.12 -56.30
C ALA A 181 -21.57 -30.42 -56.01
N LEU A 182 -21.21 -30.24 -54.72
CA LEU A 182 -20.41 -31.07 -53.77
C LEU A 182 -19.40 -32.10 -54.31
N PRO A 183 -18.23 -32.33 -53.66
CA PRO A 183 -18.22 -33.10 -52.40
C PRO A 183 -17.15 -32.78 -51.32
N THR A 184 -17.60 -32.94 -50.08
CA THR A 184 -16.96 -33.45 -48.85
C THR A 184 -15.44 -33.64 -48.77
N SER A 185 -14.84 -33.04 -47.75
CA SER A 185 -13.81 -33.69 -46.91
C SER A 185 -13.72 -33.03 -45.52
N PRO A 186 -13.29 -33.77 -44.48
CA PRO A 186 -13.85 -33.65 -43.13
C PRO A 186 -12.94 -32.95 -42.09
N GLY A 187 -13.62 -32.22 -41.21
CA GLY A 187 -13.40 -32.12 -39.76
C GLY A 187 -11.97 -32.19 -39.21
N ALA A 188 -11.31 -31.04 -39.13
CA ALA A 188 -10.16 -30.84 -38.23
C ALA A 188 -10.62 -30.12 -36.95
N VAL A 189 -10.72 -30.91 -35.88
CA VAL A 189 -10.23 -30.61 -34.53
C VAL A 189 -10.60 -29.23 -33.95
N THR A 190 -11.69 -29.19 -33.18
CA THR A 190 -11.88 -28.25 -32.08
C THR A 190 -10.76 -28.40 -31.05
N ARG A 191 -9.68 -27.63 -31.19
CA ARG A 191 -8.80 -27.30 -30.07
C ARG A 191 -9.43 -26.14 -29.31
N VAL A 192 -10.08 -26.50 -28.22
CA VAL A 192 -10.41 -25.61 -27.11
C VAL A 192 -9.10 -24.96 -26.65
N HIS A 193 -8.90 -23.69 -27.00
CA HIS A 193 -7.92 -22.87 -26.30
C HIS A 193 -8.51 -22.55 -24.93
N GLU A 194 -8.11 -23.37 -23.98
CA GLU A 194 -8.16 -23.13 -22.55
C GLU A 194 -7.37 -21.85 -22.25
N VAL A 195 -8.06 -20.71 -22.33
CA VAL A 195 -7.59 -19.44 -21.76
C VAL A 195 -7.81 -19.56 -20.26
N ARG A 196 -6.74 -19.87 -19.52
CA ARG A 196 -6.71 -19.77 -18.06
C ARG A 196 -6.99 -18.32 -17.64
N PRO A 197 -8.09 -18.02 -16.92
CA PRO A 197 -8.19 -16.79 -16.16
C PRO A 197 -7.51 -17.03 -14.80
N GLY A 198 -6.32 -16.45 -14.62
CA GLY A 198 -5.69 -16.33 -13.31
C GLY A 198 -6.47 -15.34 -12.45
N LEU A 199 -7.39 -15.85 -11.64
CA LEU A 199 -8.17 -15.04 -10.69
C LEU A 199 -8.49 -15.89 -9.45
N GLY A 200 -8.02 -15.44 -8.29
CA GLY A 200 -8.35 -16.08 -7.02
C GLY A 200 -7.48 -15.75 -5.81
N LYS A 201 -6.87 -14.55 -5.72
CA LYS A 201 -6.25 -14.05 -4.46
C LYS A 201 -6.94 -12.83 -3.86
N HIS A 202 -7.93 -12.25 -4.54
CA HIS A 202 -8.61 -11.03 -4.08
C HIS A 202 -9.88 -11.25 -3.24
N ASP A 203 -10.40 -12.48 -3.15
CA ASP A 203 -11.63 -12.75 -2.38
C ASP A 203 -11.40 -13.00 -0.88
N GLN A 204 -10.20 -13.39 -0.44
CA GLN A 204 -9.95 -13.54 1.00
C GLN A 204 -9.85 -12.20 1.74
N VAL A 205 -9.51 -11.10 1.05
CA VAL A 205 -9.36 -9.79 1.68
C VAL A 205 -10.72 -9.15 1.98
N ARG A 206 -11.78 -9.50 1.23
CA ARG A 206 -13.13 -8.97 1.48
C ARG A 206 -13.88 -9.68 2.61
N LEU A 207 -13.52 -10.93 2.92
CA LEU A 207 -14.11 -11.65 4.06
C LEU A 207 -13.51 -11.21 5.41
N LEU A 208 -12.28 -10.69 5.45
CA LEU A 208 -11.62 -10.25 6.69
C LEU A 208 -12.02 -8.83 7.16
N THR A 209 -12.60 -8.00 6.28
CA THR A 209 -13.04 -6.64 6.64
C THR A 209 -14.42 -6.62 7.27
N SER A 210 -15.28 -7.62 6.99
CA SER A 210 -16.62 -7.73 7.58
C SER A 210 -16.55 -8.07 9.07
N THR A 211 -15.67 -9.00 9.47
CA THR A 211 -15.57 -9.46 10.86
C THR A 211 -14.97 -8.40 11.79
N ALA A 212 -14.03 -7.58 11.28
CA ALA A 212 -13.44 -6.48 12.06
C ALA A 212 -14.41 -5.31 12.27
N ALA A 213 -15.29 -5.04 11.30
CA ALA A 213 -16.33 -4.03 11.42
C ALA A 213 -17.41 -4.45 12.43
N GLU A 214 -17.81 -5.72 12.46
CA GLU A 214 -18.74 -6.26 13.47
C GLU A 214 -18.15 -6.24 14.89
N ALA A 215 -16.87 -6.58 15.05
CA ALA A 215 -16.19 -6.53 16.36
C ALA A 215 -16.13 -5.10 16.94
N LEU A 216 -15.93 -4.08 16.09
CA LEU A 216 -15.93 -2.67 16.51
C LEU A 216 -17.33 -2.14 16.83
N ALA A 217 -18.37 -2.65 16.16
CA ALA A 217 -19.76 -2.34 16.49
C ALA A 217 -20.16 -2.92 17.86
N ALA A 218 -19.77 -4.17 18.15
CA ALA A 218 -20.02 -4.83 19.43
C ALA A 218 -19.33 -4.12 20.62
N LEU A 219 -18.09 -3.66 20.44
CA LEU A 219 -17.37 -2.90 21.47
C LEU A 219 -17.99 -1.52 21.76
N ARG A 220 -18.60 -0.88 20.77
CA ARG A 220 -19.32 0.40 20.97
C ARG A 220 -20.64 0.20 21.70
N ALA A 221 -21.32 -0.92 21.52
CA ALA A 221 -22.55 -1.24 22.25
C ALA A 221 -22.28 -1.48 23.75
N MET A 222 -21.18 -2.16 24.09
CA MET A 222 -20.82 -2.41 25.50
C MET A 222 -20.37 -1.17 26.27
N ARG A 223 -19.92 -0.11 25.57
CA ARG A 223 -19.46 1.14 26.19
C ARG A 223 -20.59 2.13 26.51
N LYS A 224 -21.84 1.80 26.20
CA LYS A 224 -23.05 2.59 26.48
C LYS A 224 -23.85 2.09 27.70
N LEU A 225 -23.20 1.46 28.68
CA LEU A 225 -23.84 1.22 29.97
C LEU A 225 -23.69 2.48 30.85
N PRO A 226 -24.79 3.15 31.25
CA PRO A 226 -24.72 4.27 32.17
C PRO A 226 -24.23 3.78 33.53
N ALA A 227 -23.28 4.51 34.10
CA ALA A 227 -22.78 4.28 35.45
C ALA A 227 -23.94 4.30 36.44
N ARG A 228 -24.14 3.18 37.15
CA ARG A 228 -24.98 3.14 38.34
C ARG A 228 -24.34 4.04 39.40
N SER A 229 -25.08 5.06 39.83
CA SER A 229 -24.74 5.88 40.99
C SER A 229 -24.63 5.03 42.25
N PRO A 230 -23.63 5.27 43.11
CA PRO A 230 -23.56 4.63 44.41
C PRO A 230 -24.55 5.29 45.38
N VAL A 231 -25.24 4.47 46.18
CA VAL A 231 -25.92 4.84 47.43
C VAL A 231 -25.03 4.40 48.58
#